data_AF-A0A1S2IUL4-F1
#
_entry.id   AF-A0A1S2IUL4-F1
#
_cell.length_a   1.000
_cell.length_b   1.000
_cell.length_c   1.000
_cell.angle_alpha   90.00
_cell.angle_beta   90.00
_cell.angle_gamma   90.00
#
_symmetry.space_group_name_H-M   'P 1'
#
loop_
_entity.id
_entity.type
_entity.pdbx_description
1 polymer ?
#
loop_
_entity_poly.entity_id
_entity_poly.type
_entity_poly.pdbx_seq_one_letter_code
_entity_poly.pdbx_strand_id
1 'polypeptide(L)'
;MAGRNGTSDGLSLEEATAIAEHAREGRLDLDDPEIRHLVGEANRLLVRTQMWGETPPTPRRRWKRRGLAIGAAAIVAIWVVGLLGPLLLHVAAGD
;
A
#
# COMPACT_ATOMS: atom_id res chain seq x y z
N MET A 1 9.61 -9.83 -9.92
CA MET A 1 9.40 -11.25 -9.57
C MET A 1 10.50 -11.64 -8.61
N ALA A 2 10.19 -11.84 -7.33
CA ALA A 2 11.09 -12.48 -6.38
C ALA A 2 10.22 -13.18 -5.33
N GLY A 3 9.66 -14.32 -5.71
CA GLY A 3 9.32 -15.36 -4.76
C GLY A 3 10.54 -16.27 -4.62
N ARG A 4 10.99 -16.46 -3.39
CA ARG A 4 11.65 -17.66 -2.84
C ARG A 4 12.34 -17.29 -1.52
N ASN A 5 11.88 -17.86 -0.41
CA ASN A 5 12.63 -18.84 0.38
C ASN A 5 11.79 -19.27 1.59
N GLY A 6 11.20 -20.47 1.51
CA GLY A 6 10.83 -21.20 2.70
C GLY A 6 12.08 -21.56 3.52
N THR A 7 11.91 -21.57 4.84
CA THR A 7 12.79 -22.15 5.88
C THR A 7 14.18 -21.52 6.05
N SER A 8 14.25 -20.45 6.89
CA SER A 8 15.30 -20.17 7.92
C SER A 8 15.15 -18.78 8.57
N ASP A 9 14.44 -17.84 7.94
CA ASP A 9 14.54 -16.39 8.26
C ASP A 9 13.40 -15.81 9.13
N GLY A 10 12.48 -16.65 9.62
CA GLY A 10 11.29 -16.17 10.33
C GLY A 10 10.28 -15.50 9.40
N LEU A 11 9.12 -15.16 9.97
CA LEU A 11 7.93 -14.72 9.24
C LEU A 11 8.07 -13.24 8.80
N SER A 12 8.04 -12.94 7.50
CA SER A 12 8.19 -11.56 7.00
C SER A 12 6.91 -10.72 7.22
N LEU A 13 7.01 -9.38 7.23
CA LEU A 13 5.84 -8.52 7.40
C LEU A 13 4.81 -8.68 6.28
N GLU A 14 5.25 -8.92 5.04
CA GLU A 14 4.35 -9.11 3.91
C GLU A 14 3.60 -10.44 4.03
N GLU A 15 4.29 -11.51 4.44
CA GLU A 15 3.68 -12.81 4.72
C GLU A 15 2.72 -12.74 5.92
N ALA A 16 3.12 -12.04 7.00
CA ALA A 16 2.26 -11.81 8.17
C ALA A 16 0.96 -11.10 7.79
N THR A 17 1.07 -10.08 6.94
CA THR A 17 -0.09 -9.34 6.44
C THR A 17 -1.00 -10.26 5.62
N ALA A 18 -0.41 -11.07 4.73
CA ALA A 18 -1.18 -12.01 3.91
C ALA A 18 -1.90 -13.05 4.79
N ILE A 19 -1.20 -13.68 5.72
CA ILE A 19 -1.78 -14.70 6.63
C ILE A 19 -2.92 -14.11 7.46
N ALA A 20 -2.74 -12.92 8.04
CA ALA A 20 -3.77 -12.28 8.86
C ALA A 20 -5.03 -11.92 8.06
N GLU A 21 -4.88 -11.45 6.81
CA GLU A 21 -6.03 -11.19 5.93
C GLU A 21 -6.77 -12.48 5.56
N HIS A 22 -6.04 -13.55 5.18
CA HIS A 22 -6.67 -14.84 4.86
C HIS A 22 -7.41 -15.43 6.06
N ALA A 23 -6.86 -15.28 7.27
CA ALA A 23 -7.54 -15.68 8.51
C ALA A 23 -8.83 -14.87 8.74
N ARG A 24 -8.76 -13.55 8.56
CA ARG A 24 -9.91 -12.64 8.71
C ARG A 24 -11.02 -12.91 7.70
N GLU A 25 -10.65 -13.31 6.49
CA GLU A 25 -11.57 -13.69 5.42
C GLU A 25 -12.12 -15.11 5.59
N GLY A 26 -11.73 -15.83 6.66
CA GLY A 26 -12.19 -17.19 6.95
C GLY A 26 -11.68 -18.23 5.96
N ARG A 27 -10.57 -17.95 5.26
CA ARG A 27 -10.00 -18.87 4.25
C ARG A 27 -9.00 -19.88 4.82
N LEU A 28 -8.69 -19.77 6.11
CA LEU A 28 -7.76 -20.65 6.81
C LEU A 28 -8.53 -21.56 7.75
N ASP A 29 -8.14 -22.84 7.78
CA ASP A 29 -8.64 -23.81 8.74
C ASP A 29 -7.98 -23.57 10.11
N LEU A 30 -8.71 -22.96 11.04
CA LEU A 30 -8.19 -22.63 12.37
C LEU A 30 -8.31 -23.78 13.37
N ASP A 31 -8.99 -24.87 12.99
CA ASP A 31 -9.05 -26.08 13.80
C ASP A 31 -7.70 -26.80 13.77
N ASP A 32 -6.95 -26.66 12.67
CA ASP A 32 -5.56 -27.07 12.57
C ASP A 32 -4.67 -26.26 13.56
N PRO A 33 -3.99 -26.92 14.52
CA PRO A 33 -3.13 -26.25 15.49
C PRO A 33 -1.92 -25.56 14.86
N GLU A 34 -1.40 -26.05 13.73
CA GLU A 34 -0.26 -25.46 13.03
C GLU A 34 -0.66 -24.14 12.35
N ILE A 35 -1.79 -24.13 11.66
CA ILE A 35 -2.34 -22.91 11.02
C ILE A 35 -2.65 -21.85 12.09
N ARG A 36 -3.23 -22.26 13.21
CA ARG A 36 -3.51 -21.36 14.34
C ARG A 36 -2.25 -20.73 14.90
N HIS A 37 -1.17 -21.51 15.00
CA HIS A 37 0.13 -21.01 15.43
C HIS A 37 0.70 -19.97 14.45
N LEU A 38 0.66 -20.25 13.14
CA LEU A 38 1.11 -19.33 12.09
C LEU A 38 0.33 -18.00 12.11
N VAL A 39 -0.99 -18.05 12.25
CA VAL A 39 -1.84 -16.86 12.37
C VAL A 39 -1.49 -16.06 13.63
N GLY A 40 -1.21 -16.74 14.74
CA GLY A 40 -0.77 -16.11 15.98
C GLY A 40 0.57 -15.38 15.84
N GLU A 41 1.54 -15.98 15.17
CA GLU A 41 2.85 -15.38 14.92
C GLU A 41 2.74 -14.16 13.99
N ALA A 42 1.96 -14.28 12.91
CA ALA A 42 1.65 -13.18 12.00
C ALA A 42 1.02 -11.99 12.74
N ASN A 43 0.00 -12.23 13.56
CA ASN A 43 -0.66 -11.17 14.33
C ASN A 43 0.30 -10.51 15.33
N ARG A 44 1.15 -11.28 16.01
CA ARG A 44 2.17 -10.72 16.93
C ARG A 44 3.17 -9.83 16.20
N LEU A 45 3.63 -10.24 15.01
CA LEU A 45 4.54 -9.44 14.20
C LEU A 45 3.87 -8.13 13.77
N LEU A 46 2.62 -8.18 13.30
CA LEU A 46 1.86 -6.99 12.92
C LEU A 46 1.67 -6.02 14.08
N VAL A 47 1.28 -6.51 15.26
CA VAL A 47 1.12 -5.67 16.46
C VAL A 47 2.46 -5.04 16.86
N ARG A 48 3.55 -5.81 16.88
CA ARG A 48 4.89 -5.30 17.18
C ARG A 48 5.28 -4.20 16.19
N THR A 49 5.11 -4.44 14.90
CA THR A 49 5.43 -3.46 13.85
C THR A 49 4.60 -2.18 13.97
N GLN A 50 3.31 -2.28 14.29
CA GLN A 50 2.45 -1.11 14.49
C GLN A 50 2.87 -0.29 15.72
N MET A 51 3.26 -0.96 16.81
CA MET A 51 3.67 -0.32 18.06
C MET A 51 5.02 0.37 17.95
N TRP A 52 5.97 -0.19 17.19
CA TRP A 52 7.34 0.33 17.07
C TRP A 52 7.61 1.12 15.80
N GLY A 53 6.63 1.25 14.89
CA GLY A 53 6.73 2.13 13.72
C GLY A 53 7.71 1.68 12.63
N GLU A 54 8.45 0.59 12.82
CA GLU A 54 9.28 -0.08 11.81
C GLU A 54 8.40 -0.75 10.75
N THR A 55 7.72 0.08 9.94
CA THR A 55 7.13 -0.40 8.70
C THR A 55 8.26 -0.42 7.67
N PRO A 56 8.89 -1.56 7.34
CA PRO A 56 9.71 -1.66 6.15
C PRO A 56 8.87 -1.13 4.96
N PRO A 57 9.42 -0.22 4.15
CA PRO A 57 8.67 0.43 3.09
C PRO A 57 8.26 -0.62 2.05
N THR A 58 7.03 -1.12 2.15
CA THR A 58 6.50 -2.05 1.14
C THR A 58 6.42 -1.34 -0.21
N PRO A 59 6.93 -1.95 -1.31
CA PRO A 59 6.97 -1.30 -2.61
C PRO A 59 5.58 -0.92 -3.13
N ARG A 60 4.53 -1.70 -2.82
CA ARG A 60 3.14 -1.39 -3.22
C ARG A 60 2.61 -0.09 -2.60
N ARG A 61 3.06 0.31 -1.40
CA ARG A 61 2.62 1.55 -0.74
C ARG A 61 3.29 2.80 -1.36
N ARG A 62 4.51 2.68 -1.91
CA ARG A 62 5.14 3.75 -2.70
C ARG A 62 4.35 4.04 -3.98
N TRP A 63 3.84 3.00 -4.65
CA TRP A 63 3.07 3.16 -5.88
C TRP A 63 1.70 3.80 -5.63
N LYS A 64 0.99 3.38 -4.57
CA LYS A 64 -0.28 4.03 -4.18
C LYS A 64 -0.10 5.50 -3.81
N ARG A 65 0.96 5.86 -3.06
CA ARG A 65 1.24 7.25 -2.70
C ARG A 65 1.66 8.10 -3.91
N ARG A 66 2.48 7.54 -4.82
CA ARG A 66 2.87 8.21 -6.06
C ARG A 66 1.68 8.42 -6.99
N GLY A 67 0.82 7.43 -7.16
CA GLY A 67 -0.42 7.55 -7.96
C GLY A 67 -1.36 8.62 -7.41
N LEU A 68 -1.53 8.70 -6.09
CA LEU A 68 -2.35 9.73 -5.45
C LEU A 68 -1.76 11.15 -5.66
N ALA A 69 -0.44 11.30 -5.51
CA ALA A 69 0.23 12.59 -5.72
C ALA A 69 0.15 13.04 -7.19
N ILE A 70 0.34 12.13 -8.14
CA ILE A 70 0.22 12.41 -9.58
C ILE A 70 -1.22 12.77 -9.94
N GLY A 71 -2.21 12.04 -9.42
CA GLY A 71 -3.62 12.33 -9.64
C GLY A 71 -4.03 13.70 -9.07
N ALA A 72 -3.59 14.02 -7.85
CA ALA A 72 -3.83 15.33 -7.25
C ALA A 72 -3.19 16.47 -8.06
N ALA A 73 -1.94 16.29 -8.51
CA ALA A 73 -1.25 17.27 -9.35
C ALA A 73 -1.96 17.47 -10.71
N ALA A 74 -2.47 16.40 -11.33
CA ALA A 74 -3.20 16.48 -12.59
C ALA A 74 -4.52 17.26 -12.44
N ILE A 75 -5.26 17.05 -11.34
CA ILE A 75 -6.50 17.81 -11.05
C ILE A 75 -6.19 19.30 -10.91
N VAL A 76 -5.14 19.65 -10.16
CA VAL A 76 -4.71 21.05 -10.00
C VAL A 76 -4.29 21.65 -11.35
N ALA A 77 -3.53 20.92 -12.17
CA ALA A 77 -3.12 21.40 -13.49
C ALA A 77 -4.31 21.66 -14.42
N ILE A 78 -5.32 20.79 -14.43
CA ILE A 78 -6.56 21.00 -15.20
C ILE A 78 -7.27 22.28 -14.75
N TRP A 79 -7.36 22.51 -13.44
CA TRP A 79 -7.96 23.73 -12.89
C TRP A 79 -7.19 24.99 -13.28
N VAL A 80 -5.86 24.95 -13.19
CA VAL A 80 -4.99 26.07 -13.55
C VAL A 80 -5.10 26.40 -15.04
N VAL A 81 -5.10 25.39 -15.92
CA VAL A 81 -5.25 25.58 -17.36
C VAL A 81 -6.66 26.03 -17.72
N GLY A 82 -7.70 25.49 -17.07
CA GLY A 82 -9.08 25.93 -17.27
C GLY A 82 -9.32 27.40 -16.84
N LEU A 83 -8.60 27.87 -15.82
CA LEU A 83 -8.71 29.24 -15.32
C LEU A 83 -7.84 30.23 -16.11
N LEU A 84 -6.59 29.87 -16.41
CA LEU A 84 -5.63 30.75 -17.09
C LEU A 84 -5.69 30.65 -18.62
N GLY A 85 -6.18 29.54 -19.17
CA GLY A 85 -6.30 29.31 -20.61
C GLY A 85 -7.17 30.36 -21.32
N PRO A 86 -8.38 30.67 -20.83
CA PRO A 86 -9.21 31.72 -21.42
C PRO A 86 -8.55 33.11 -21.34
N LEU A 87 -7.81 33.38 -20.26
CA LEU A 87 -7.13 34.65 -20.06
C LEU A 87 -5.96 34.82 -21.06
N LEU A 88 -5.17 33.77 -21.25
CA LEU A 88 -4.07 33.73 -22.21
C LEU A 88 -4.55 33.81 -23.66
N LEU A 89 -5.66 33.13 -23.99
CA LEU A 89 -6.28 33.23 -25.32
C LEU A 89 -6.83 34.63 -25.59
N HIS A 90 -7.38 35.29 -24.57
CA HIS A 90 -7.90 36.65 -24.71
C HIS A 90 -6.77 37.68 -24.91
N VAL A 91 -5.65 37.52 -24.20
CA VAL A 91 -4.44 38.34 -24.42
C VAL A 91 -3.83 38.10 -25.79
N ALA A 92 -3.76 36.84 -26.24
CA ALA A 92 -3.18 36.49 -27.53
C ALA A 92 -4.07 36.83 -28.74
N ALA A 93 -5.37 37.03 -28.54
CA ALA A 93 -6.32 37.43 -29.59
C ALA A 93 -6.59 38.95 -29.62
N GLY A 94 -5.99 39.70 -28.69
CA GLY A 94 -6.16 41.15 -28.56
C GLY A 94 -5.05 42.00 -29.21
N ASP A 95 -4.00 41.38 -29.73
CA ASP A 95 -2.98 41.97 -30.62
C ASP A 95 -3.27 41.63 -32.09
#